data_AF-A0A6N7ATK9-F1
#
_entry.id   AF-A0A6N7ATK9-F1
#
_cell.length_a   1.000
_cell.length_b   1.000
_cell.length_c   1.000
_cell.angle_alpha   90.00
_cell.angle_beta   90.00
_cell.angle_gamma   90.00
#
_symmetry.space_group_name_H-M   'P 1'
#
loop_
_entity.id
_entity.type
_entity.pdbx_description
1 polymer ?
#
loop_
_entity_poly.entity_id
_entity_poly.type
_entity_poly.pdbx_seq_one_letter_code
_entity_poly.pdbx_strand_id
1 'polypeptide(L)' 'MLMAPALSYAQPEIKFDAESHDLGIVTQEIAMRSFEFRNTGTSELVIEKLVPS' A
#
# COMPACT_ATOMS: atom_id res chain seq x y z
N MET A 1 -8.60 -22.64 -31.82
CA MET A 1 -8.11 -21.94 -30.62
C MET A 1 -9.04 -20.77 -30.37
N LEU A 2 -9.87 -20.84 -29.33
CA LEU A 2 -10.78 -19.77 -28.96
C LEU A 2 -10.03 -18.86 -27.97
N MET A 3 -9.65 -17.64 -28.39
CA MET A 3 -9.10 -16.65 -27.48
C MET A 3 -10.26 -16.06 -26.68
N ALA A 4 -10.39 -16.46 -25.41
CA ALA A 4 -11.33 -15.83 -24.51
C ALA A 4 -10.89 -14.38 -24.25
N PRO A 5 -11.81 -13.40 -24.21
CA PRO A 5 -11.46 -12.04 -23.85
C PRO A 5 -10.91 -12.05 -22.42
N ALA A 6 -9.73 -11.46 -22.22
CA ALA A 6 -9.22 -11.20 -20.89
C ALA A 6 -10.16 -10.21 -20.21
N LEU A 7 -10.96 -10.69 -19.26
CA LEU A 7 -11.75 -9.85 -18.39
C LEU A 7 -10.79 -9.06 -17.50
N SER A 8 -10.41 -7.86 -17.94
CA SER A 8 -9.69 -6.89 -17.12
C SER A 8 -10.71 -6.22 -16.22
N TYR A 9 -10.77 -6.66 -14.95
CA TYR A 9 -11.57 -6.01 -13.94
C TYR A 9 -10.79 -4.81 -13.38
N ALA A 10 -11.42 -3.64 -13.39
CA ALA A 10 -10.85 -2.49 -12.74
C ALA A 10 -10.80 -2.76 -11.23
N GLN A 11 -9.58 -2.78 -10.69
CA GLN A 11 -9.33 -3.10 -9.29
C GLN A 11 -8.39 -2.04 -8.69
N PRO A 12 -8.63 -1.62 -7.44
CA PRO A 12 -7.71 -0.74 -6.74
C PRO A 12 -6.47 -1.54 -6.35
N GLU A 13 -5.31 -0.91 -6.33
CA GLU A 13 -4.05 -1.54 -5.97
C GLU A 13 -3.23 -0.55 -5.16
N ILE A 14 -2.92 -0.90 -3.91
CA ILE A 14 -2.04 -0.10 -3.07
C ILE A 14 -0.59 -0.57 -3.27
N LYS A 15 0.30 0.35 -3.57
CA LYS A 15 1.74 0.08 -3.67
C LYS A 15 2.48 0.97 -2.70
N PHE A 16 3.19 0.37 -1.75
CA PHE A 16 4.04 1.07 -0.79
C PHE A 16 5.44 1.26 -1.36
N ASP A 17 6.05 2.40 -1.04
CA ASP A 17 7.46 2.66 -1.41
C ASP A 17 8.42 1.84 -0.55
N ALA A 18 8.01 1.50 0.67
CA ALA A 18 8.66 0.54 1.56
C ALA A 18 7.62 -0.11 2.46
N GLU A 19 7.77 -1.41 2.74
CA GLU A 19 6.86 -2.14 3.64
C GLU A 19 7.41 -2.26 5.06
N SER A 20 8.70 -2.00 5.24
CA SER A 20 9.37 -2.07 6.53
C SER A 20 10.45 -1.00 6.65
N HIS A 21 10.74 -0.62 7.89
CA HIS A 21 11.82 0.29 8.22
C HIS A 21 12.39 -0.08 9.59
N ASP A 22 13.71 -0.27 9.65
CA ASP A 22 14.42 -0.47 10.90
C ASP A 22 14.85 0.89 11.46
N LEU A 23 14.32 1.25 12.63
CA LEU A 23 14.66 2.48 13.35
C LEU A 23 16.00 2.37 14.10
N GLY A 24 16.59 1.17 14.18
CA GLY A 24 17.80 0.91 14.91
C GLY A 24 17.64 1.13 16.43
N ILE A 25 18.69 1.63 17.07
CA ILE A 25 18.68 1.93 18.50
C ILE A 25 18.08 3.32 18.72
N VAL A 26 16.84 3.37 19.21
CA VAL A 26 16.16 4.63 19.54
C VAL A 26 16.54 5.06 20.96
N THR A 27 17.28 6.17 21.09
CA THR A 27 17.68 6.74 22.39
C THR A 27 16.74 7.87 22.80
N GLN A 28 15.86 7.65 23.79
CA GLN A 28 15.01 8.62 24.53
C GLN A 28 14.26 9.74 23.77
N GLU A 29 14.40 9.84 22.45
CA GLU A 29 13.74 10.79 21.56
C GLU A 29 12.61 10.10 20.79
N ILE A 30 11.71 10.92 20.25
CA ILE A 30 10.61 10.42 19.42
C ILE A 30 11.17 10.06 18.04
N ALA A 31 11.27 8.76 17.74
CA ALA A 31 11.57 8.28 16.40
C ALA A 31 10.28 8.22 15.57
N MET A 32 10.17 9.05 14.53
CA MET A 32 9.06 9.03 13.58
C MET A 32 9.53 8.57 12.21
N ARG A 33 8.75 7.71 11.57
CA ARG A 33 8.91 7.32 10.17
C ARG A 33 7.57 7.41 9.45
N SER A 34 7.59 8.02 8.27
CA SER A 34 6.44 8.04 7.35
C SER A 34 6.60 6.97 6.28
N PHE A 35 5.47 6.36 5.92
CA PHE A 35 5.36 5.47 4.77
C PHE A 35 4.52 6.16 3.70
N GLU A 36 5.03 6.16 2.47
CA GLU A 36 4.33 6.67 1.31
C GLU A 36 3.78 5.48 0.51
N PHE A 37 2.58 5.65 -0.04
CA PHE A 37 1.97 4.69 -0.94
C PHE A 37 1.18 5.39 -2.02
N ARG A 38 0.96 4.68 -3.12
CA ARG A 38 0.18 5.14 -4.27
C ARG A 38 -0.85 4.10 -4.67
N ASN A 39 -2.03 4.56 -5.10
CA ASN A 39 -2.96 3.72 -5.84
C ASN A 39 -2.44 3.53 -7.27
N THR A 40 -1.96 2.34 -7.61
CA THR A 40 -1.53 1.97 -8.98
C THR A 40 -2.61 1.22 -9.75
N GLY A 41 -3.74 0.96 -9.10
CA GLY A 41 -4.89 0.29 -9.68
C GLY A 41 -5.61 1.16 -10.69
N THR A 42 -6.57 0.55 -11.39
CA THR A 42 -7.36 1.21 -12.43
C THR A 42 -8.73 1.66 -11.94
N SER A 43 -8.98 1.60 -10.62
CA SER A 43 -10.17 2.13 -9.96
C SER A 43 -9.79 2.88 -8.68
N GLU A 44 -10.73 3.64 -8.12
CA GLU A 44 -10.51 4.36 -6.86
C GLU A 44 -10.21 3.42 -5.69
N LEU A 45 -9.24 3.81 -4.86
CA LEU A 45 -8.85 3.11 -3.64
C LEU A 45 -9.51 3.82 -2.45
N VAL A 46 -10.32 3.10 -1.69
CA VAL A 46 -10.94 3.57 -0.44
C VAL A 46 -10.30 2.84 0.74
N ILE A 47 -9.81 3.58 1.73
CA ILE A 47 -9.19 3.03 2.93
C ILE A 47 -10.19 3.12 4.08
N GLU A 48 -10.53 1.99 4.69
CA GLU A 48 -11.50 1.89 5.78
C GLU A 48 -10.95 1.06 6.94
N LYS A 49 -11.57 1.20 8.12
CA LYS A 49 -11.28 0.39 9.33
C LYS A 49 -9.81 0.42 9.74
N LEU A 50 -9.22 1.61 9.78
CA LEU A 50 -7.88 1.80 10.35
C LEU A 50 -7.91 1.47 11.85
N VAL A 51 -7.18 0.43 12.25
CA VAL A 51 -6.99 0.04 13.65
C VAL A 51 -5.55 0.33 14.03
N PRO A 52 -5.28 1.10 15.08
CA PRO A 52 -3.93 1.23 15.64
C PRO A 52 -3.45 -0.14 16.10
N SER A 53 -2.25 -0.54 15.68
CA SER A 53 -1.56 -1.74 16.17
C SER A 53 -0.96 -1.53 17.54
#